data_AF-A0A9E5Y0R4-F1
#
_entry.id   AF-A0A9E5Y0R4-F1
#
_cell.length_a   1.000
_cell.length_b   1.000
_cell.length_c   1.000
_cell.angle_alpha   90.00
_cell.angle_beta   90.00
_cell.angle_gamma   90.00
#
_symmetry.space_group_name_H-M   'P 1'
#
loop_
_entity.id
_entity.type
_entity.pdbx_description
1 polymer ?
#
loop_
_entity_poly.entity_id
_entity_poly.type
_entity_poly.pdbx_seq_one_letter_code
_entity_poly.pdbx_strand_id
1 'polypeptide(L)'
;MNRATNKTDDFLNRLELLHELDDEAFEQERKRIIEEEISKYPPKTQDKLRKFQWTLDMKRKKCKNSLEACFMFHDMLMEHVYGENGLLESLDLLAKTANELFATSKFIDVEPKAKPIGAKEDPVQKTKATVVRLANFRKGHQAHDGKRVSGR
;
A
#
# COMPACT_ATOMS: atom_id res chain seq x y z
N MET A 1 -5.78 -15.60 39.24
CA MET A 1 -5.02 -14.83 38.23
C MET A 1 -5.05 -15.63 36.93
N ASN A 2 -6.03 -15.39 36.06
CA ASN A 2 -6.17 -16.09 34.78
C ASN A 2 -5.55 -15.22 33.69
N ARG A 3 -4.28 -15.46 33.36
CA ARG A 3 -3.70 -14.92 32.12
C ARG A 3 -4.24 -15.81 31.01
N ALA A 4 -5.15 -15.27 30.20
CA ALA A 4 -5.53 -15.91 28.95
C ALA A 4 -4.25 -16.21 28.17
N THR A 5 -4.00 -17.47 27.85
CA THR A 5 -2.83 -17.87 27.07
C THR A 5 -2.98 -17.23 25.71
N ASN A 6 -2.15 -16.23 25.43
CA ASN A 6 -2.09 -15.69 24.09
C ASN A 6 -1.57 -16.82 23.20
N LYS A 7 -2.16 -17.00 22.02
CA LYS A 7 -1.77 -18.05 21.06
C LYS A 7 -0.27 -18.04 20.75
N THR A 8 0.39 -16.89 20.90
CA THR A 8 1.84 -16.70 20.81
C THR A 8 2.62 -17.35 21.95
N ASP A 9 2.09 -17.30 23.18
CA ASP A 9 2.72 -17.90 24.35
C ASP A 9 2.70 -19.44 24.22
N ASP A 10 1.57 -19.99 23.75
CA ASP A 10 1.43 -21.43 23.49
C ASP A 10 2.39 -21.92 22.39
N PHE A 11 2.64 -21.08 21.38
CA PHE A 11 3.58 -21.38 20.30
C PHE A 11 5.03 -21.42 20.80
N LEU A 12 5.45 -20.42 21.57
CA LEU A 12 6.82 -20.35 22.11
C LEU A 12 7.09 -21.48 23.10
N ASN A 13 6.15 -21.77 23.99
CA ASN A 13 6.26 -22.87 24.95
C ASN A 13 6.43 -24.23 24.24
N ARG A 14 5.72 -24.46 23.13
CA ARG A 14 5.85 -25.69 22.36
C ARG A 14 7.24 -25.86 21.74
N LEU A 15 7.82 -24.78 21.24
CA LEU A 15 9.16 -24.80 20.65
C LEU A 15 10.26 -24.97 21.70
N GLU A 16 10.10 -24.33 22.86
CA GLU A 16 10.99 -24.49 24.00
C GLU A 16 11.02 -25.96 24.47
N LEU A 17 9.84 -26.57 24.65
CA LEU A 17 9.73 -27.97 25.02
C LEU A 17 10.41 -28.91 24.00
N LEU A 18 10.28 -28.63 22.70
CA LEU A 18 10.95 -29.42 21.67
C LEU A 18 12.47 -29.28 21.76
N HIS A 19 13.00 -28.07 21.97
CA HIS A 19 14.43 -27.85 22.11
C HIS A 19 15.01 -28.54 23.35
N GLU A 20 14.27 -28.66 24.44
CA GLU A 20 14.74 -29.37 25.63
C GLU A 20 14.74 -30.90 25.48
N LEU A 21 13.80 -31.44 24.70
CA LEU A 21 13.60 -32.89 24.58
C LEU A 21 14.34 -33.50 23.40
N ASP A 22 14.34 -32.82 22.25
CA ASP A 22 14.88 -33.31 20.98
C ASP A 22 15.25 -32.15 20.04
N ASP A 23 16.55 -31.86 20.00
CA ASP A 23 17.13 -30.84 19.13
C ASP A 23 16.78 -31.07 17.64
N GLU A 24 16.70 -32.32 17.19
CA GLU A 24 16.39 -32.63 15.80
C GLU A 24 14.92 -32.35 15.48
N ALA A 25 14.00 -32.74 16.37
CA ALA A 25 12.58 -32.42 16.23
C ALA A 25 12.32 -30.91 16.23
N PHE A 26 13.04 -30.15 17.07
CA PHE A 26 12.99 -28.69 17.04
C PHE A 26 13.42 -28.12 15.67
N GLU A 27 14.54 -28.59 15.13
CA GLU A 27 15.05 -28.12 13.84
C GLU A 27 14.10 -28.45 12.68
N GLN A 28 13.46 -29.61 12.72
CA GLN A 28 12.45 -30.01 11.73
C GLN A 28 11.22 -29.11 11.80
N GLU A 29 10.68 -28.88 13.01
CA GLU A 29 9.51 -28.05 13.21
C GLU A 29 9.78 -26.59 12.82
N ARG A 30 10.96 -26.04 13.14
CA ARG A 30 11.36 -24.70 12.70
C ARG A 30 11.32 -24.58 11.17
N LYS A 31 11.95 -25.52 10.46
CA LYS A 31 11.99 -25.49 8.99
C LYS A 31 10.60 -25.60 8.39
N ARG A 32 9.74 -26.45 8.96
CA ARG A 32 8.34 -26.61 8.52
C ARG A 32 7.57 -25.29 8.62
N ILE A 33 7.61 -24.63 9.77
CA ILE A 33 6.91 -23.36 10.00
C ILE A 33 7.41 -22.27 9.04
N ILE A 34 8.72 -22.20 8.83
CA ILE A 34 9.33 -21.21 7.92
C ILE A 34 8.89 -21.48 6.47
N GLU A 35 8.94 -22.73 6.01
CA GLU A 35 8.54 -23.07 4.64
C GLU A 35 7.03 -22.84 4.42
N GLU A 36 6.19 -23.14 5.41
CA GLU A 36 4.77 -22.81 5.39
C GLU A 36 4.54 -21.31 5.21
N GLU A 37 5.32 -20.47 5.89
CA GLU A 37 5.23 -19.01 5.74
C GLU A 37 5.74 -18.54 4.36
N ILE A 38 6.88 -19.04 3.91
CA ILE A 38 7.46 -18.71 2.59
C ILE A 38 6.47 -19.07 1.47
N SER A 39 5.77 -20.21 1.58
CA SER A 39 4.86 -20.71 0.55
C SER A 39 3.68 -19.76 0.24
N LYS A 40 3.35 -18.83 1.17
CA LYS A 40 2.28 -17.85 1.02
C LYS A 40 2.63 -16.70 0.05
N TYR A 41 3.92 -16.50 -0.24
CA TYR A 41 4.38 -15.39 -1.09
C TYR A 41 4.39 -15.76 -2.58
N PRO A 42 4.38 -14.80 -3.52
CA PRO A 42 4.52 -15.07 -4.94
C PRO A 42 5.83 -15.80 -5.29
N PRO A 43 5.88 -16.64 -6.35
CA PRO A 43 7.05 -17.49 -6.66
C PRO A 43 8.39 -16.74 -6.73
N LYS A 44 8.40 -15.56 -7.35
CA LYS A 44 9.61 -14.70 -7.45
C LYS A 44 10.17 -14.29 -6.09
N THR A 45 9.31 -14.14 -5.08
CA THR A 45 9.70 -13.77 -3.72
C THR A 45 10.09 -15.01 -2.91
N GLN A 46 9.43 -16.15 -3.14
CA GLN A 46 9.76 -17.41 -2.46
C GLN A 46 11.23 -17.78 -2.62
N ASP A 47 11.75 -17.73 -3.86
CA ASP A 47 13.15 -18.09 -4.14
C ASP A 47 14.14 -17.18 -3.40
N LYS A 48 13.83 -15.89 -3.29
CA LYS A 48 14.65 -14.93 -2.52
C LYS A 48 14.60 -15.25 -1.03
N LEU A 49 13.41 -15.54 -0.49
CA LEU A 49 13.24 -15.88 0.92
C LEU A 49 13.95 -17.19 1.30
N ARG A 50 13.90 -18.22 0.45
CA ARG A 50 14.63 -19.48 0.70
C ARG A 50 16.15 -19.27 0.72
N LYS A 51 16.69 -18.45 -0.19
CA LYS A 51 18.12 -18.07 -0.18
C LYS A 51 18.50 -17.28 1.06
N PHE A 52 17.63 -16.38 1.49
CA PHE A 52 17.82 -15.63 2.73
C PHE A 52 17.79 -16.55 3.95
N GLN A 53 16.82 -17.45 4.03
CA GLN A 53 16.72 -18.46 5.08
C GLN A 53 17.99 -19.33 5.13
N TRP A 54 18.48 -19.81 3.99
CA TRP A 54 19.74 -20.56 3.93
C TRP A 54 20.93 -19.75 4.48
N THR A 55 20.99 -18.46 4.15
CA THR A 55 22.03 -17.56 4.66
C THR A 55 21.96 -17.43 6.19
N LEU A 56 20.75 -17.27 6.74
CA LEU A 56 20.52 -17.23 8.19
C LEU A 56 20.93 -18.55 8.85
N ASP A 57 20.58 -19.69 8.26
CA ASP A 57 20.93 -21.01 8.79
C ASP A 57 22.45 -21.24 8.79
N MET A 58 23.16 -20.85 7.73
CA MET A 58 24.63 -20.96 7.67
C MET A 58 25.31 -20.07 8.70
N LYS A 59 24.76 -18.87 8.89
CA LYS A 59 25.21 -17.94 9.92
C LYS A 59 24.97 -18.52 11.33
N ARG A 60 23.76 -19.04 11.61
CA ARG A 60 23.42 -19.65 12.91
C ARG A 60 24.33 -20.83 13.25
N LYS A 61 24.69 -21.66 12.27
CA LYS A 61 25.64 -22.78 12.46
C LYS A 61 27.04 -22.35 12.89
N LYS A 62 27.45 -21.11 12.59
CA LYS A 62 28.76 -20.56 12.98
C LYS A 62 28.76 -19.96 14.39
N CYS A 63 27.58 -19.69 14.96
CA CYS A 63 27.44 -19.13 16.30
C CYS A 63 27.49 -20.23 17.35
N LYS A 64 28.04 -19.91 18.51
CA LYS A 64 28.16 -20.82 19.66
C LYS A 64 26.87 -20.92 20.47
N ASN A 65 26.04 -19.88 20.42
CA ASN A 65 24.76 -19.84 21.11
C ASN A 65 23.75 -18.94 20.38
N SER A 66 22.48 -19.05 20.78
CA SER A 66 21.37 -18.31 20.17
C SER A 66 21.49 -16.79 20.30
N LEU A 67 22.08 -16.29 21.39
CA LEU A 67 22.23 -14.86 21.63
C LEU A 67 23.27 -14.23 20.67
N GLU A 68 24.39 -14.92 20.43
CA GLU A 68 25.38 -14.53 19.41
C GLU A 68 24.74 -14.50 18.02
N ALA A 69 23.86 -15.47 17.71
CA ALA A 69 23.11 -15.46 16.46
C ALA A 69 22.21 -14.22 16.34
N CYS A 70 21.54 -13.81 17.42
CA CYS A 70 20.72 -12.58 17.44
C CYS A 70 21.54 -11.34 17.11
N PHE A 71 22.70 -11.15 17.73
CA PHE A 71 23.57 -10.00 17.44
C PHE A 71 24.06 -10.00 15.99
N MET A 72 24.53 -11.14 15.50
CA MET A 72 24.99 -11.25 14.11
C MET A 72 23.85 -11.01 13.10
N PHE A 73 22.61 -11.42 13.39
CA PHE A 73 21.46 -11.10 12.54
C PHE A 73 21.12 -9.62 12.58
N HIS A 74 21.19 -8.99 13.75
CA HIS A 74 21.03 -7.55 13.90
C HIS A 74 22.08 -6.79 13.07
N ASP A 75 23.36 -7.16 13.16
CA ASP A 75 24.43 -6.50 12.41
C ASP A 75 24.25 -6.69 10.91
N MET A 76 23.86 -7.90 10.47
CA MET A 76 23.52 -8.15 9.08
C MET A 76 22.36 -7.27 8.60
N LEU A 77 21.31 -7.10 9.41
CA LEU A 77 20.19 -6.24 9.07
C LEU A 77 20.62 -4.77 8.97
N MET A 78 21.42 -4.30 9.92
CA MET A 78 21.93 -2.93 9.91
C MET A 78 22.82 -2.67 8.70
N GLU A 79 23.63 -3.65 8.28
CA GLU A 79 24.41 -3.55 7.03
C GLU A 79 23.50 -3.39 5.80
N HIS A 80 22.38 -4.11 5.71
CA HIS A 80 21.46 -3.95 4.58
C HIS A 80 20.75 -2.58 4.57
N VAL A 81 20.62 -1.93 5.73
CA VAL A 81 19.95 -0.63 5.87
C VAL A 81 20.94 0.52 5.68
N TYR A 82 22.05 0.49 6.41
CA TYR A 82 23.03 1.58 6.56
C TYR A 82 24.37 1.30 5.87
N GLY A 83 24.63 0.08 5.42
CA GLY A 83 25.86 -0.28 4.73
C GLY A 83 25.96 0.29 3.31
N GLU A 84 27.08 0.02 2.67
CA GLU A 84 27.34 0.44 1.30
C GLU A 84 26.37 -0.25 0.33
N ASN A 85 25.75 0.54 -0.56
CA ASN A 85 24.61 0.12 -1.39
C ASN A 85 23.39 -0.36 -0.58
N GLY A 86 23.27 0.08 0.67
CA GLY A 86 22.14 -0.21 1.54
C GLY A 86 20.84 0.45 1.06
N LEU A 87 19.78 0.20 1.83
CA LEU A 87 18.45 0.74 1.54
C LEU A 87 18.46 2.27 1.47
N LEU A 88 19.10 2.95 2.43
CA LEU A 88 19.08 4.41 2.49
C LEU A 88 19.80 5.06 1.30
N GLU A 89 20.94 4.51 0.89
CA GLU A 89 21.66 4.99 -0.30
C GLU A 89 20.85 4.73 -1.58
N SER A 90 20.22 3.56 -1.68
CA SER A 90 19.34 3.23 -2.82
C SER A 90 18.15 4.19 -2.92
N LEU A 91 17.56 4.59 -1.79
CA LEU A 91 16.48 5.56 -1.75
C LEU A 91 16.94 6.97 -2.09
N ASP A 92 18.11 7.38 -1.61
CA ASP A 92 18.71 8.69 -1.95
C ASP A 92 19.04 8.78 -3.45
N LEU A 93 19.62 7.72 -4.02
CA LEU A 93 19.88 7.64 -5.46
C LEU A 93 18.58 7.67 -6.27
N LEU A 94 17.55 6.93 -5.83
CA LEU A 94 16.23 6.95 -6.46
C LEU A 94 15.60 8.36 -6.40
N ALA A 95 15.74 9.07 -5.28
CA ALA A 95 15.23 10.42 -5.14
C ALA A 95 15.97 11.42 -6.05
N LYS A 96 17.30 11.32 -6.14
CA LYS A 96 18.13 12.14 -7.03
C LYS A 96 17.77 11.93 -8.50
N THR A 97 17.76 10.67 -8.94
CA THR A 97 17.39 10.31 -10.32
C THR A 97 15.96 10.73 -10.66
N ALA A 98 15.01 10.56 -9.75
CA ALA A 98 13.65 11.05 -9.94
C ALA A 98 13.63 12.57 -10.14
N ASN A 99 14.30 13.33 -9.26
CA ASN A 99 14.38 14.79 -9.38
C ASN A 99 15.03 15.25 -10.69
N GLU A 100 16.09 14.57 -11.15
CA GLU A 100 16.73 14.86 -12.43
C GLU A 100 15.81 14.59 -13.62
N LEU A 101 15.06 13.49 -13.60
CA LEU A 101 14.04 13.19 -14.62
C LEU A 101 12.92 14.23 -14.62
N PHE A 102 12.46 14.68 -13.44
CA PHE A 102 11.47 15.74 -13.33
C PHE A 102 12.02 17.11 -13.76
N ALA A 103 13.30 17.40 -13.51
CA ALA A 103 13.94 18.66 -13.91
C ALA A 103 14.28 18.72 -15.41
N THR A 104 14.61 17.58 -16.01
CA THR A 104 14.88 17.46 -17.46
C THR A 104 13.59 17.29 -18.28
N SER A 105 12.50 16.89 -17.65
CA SER A 105 11.17 16.83 -18.25
C SER A 105 10.58 18.23 -18.45
N LYS A 106 10.92 18.86 -19.58
CA LYS A 106 10.16 19.99 -20.15
C LYS A 106 8.91 19.56 -20.94
N PHE A 107 8.49 18.31 -20.88
CA PHE A 107 7.32 17.78 -21.58
C PHE A 107 6.73 16.68 -20.69
N ILE A 108 5.52 16.79 -20.13
CA ILE A 108 4.27 17.07 -20.82
C ILE A 108 3.37 17.90 -19.89
N ASP A 109 3.02 19.13 -20.31
CA ASP A 109 1.76 19.73 -19.90
C ASP A 109 0.62 18.88 -20.51
N VAL A 110 0.31 17.74 -19.89
CA VAL A 110 -0.98 17.09 -20.17
C VAL A 110 -1.97 17.94 -19.41
N GLU A 111 -2.60 18.91 -20.09
CA GLU A 111 -3.86 19.46 -19.62
C GLU A 111 -4.71 18.30 -19.12
N PRO A 112 -5.20 18.32 -17.87
CA PRO A 112 -6.11 17.30 -17.42
C PRO A 112 -7.37 17.42 -18.27
N LYS A 113 -7.48 16.61 -19.33
CA LYS A 113 -8.76 16.34 -20.00
C LYS A 113 -9.58 15.50 -19.03
N ALA A 114 -10.09 16.16 -17.99
CA ALA A 114 -11.18 15.68 -17.19
C ALA A 114 -12.37 15.48 -18.14
N LYS A 115 -12.53 14.25 -18.63
CA LYS A 115 -13.84 13.78 -19.06
C LYS A 115 -14.59 13.51 -17.76
N PRO A 116 -15.62 14.30 -17.38
CA PRO A 116 -16.34 14.03 -16.16
C PRO A 116 -17.07 12.69 -16.33
N ILE A 117 -16.53 11.65 -15.68
CA ILE A 117 -17.25 10.40 -15.46
C ILE A 117 -18.22 10.69 -14.31
N GLY A 118 -19.48 10.94 -14.67
CA GLY A 118 -20.65 10.75 -13.81
C GLY A 118 -20.62 11.44 -12.45
N ALA A 119 -20.76 12.77 -12.44
CA ALA A 119 -21.35 13.42 -11.29
C ALA A 119 -22.84 13.03 -11.26
N LYS A 120 -23.23 12.21 -10.28
CA LYS A 120 -24.64 12.03 -9.94
C LYS A 120 -25.21 13.41 -9.62
N GLU A 121 -26.18 13.87 -10.41
CA GLU A 121 -26.90 15.11 -10.14
C GLU A 121 -27.74 14.93 -8.87
N ASP A 122 -27.45 15.71 -7.83
CA ASP A 122 -28.33 15.87 -6.67
C ASP A 122 -29.68 16.45 -7.13
N PRO A 123 -30.83 15.89 -6.69
CA PRO A 123 -32.15 16.21 -7.26
C PRO A 123 -32.71 17.59 -6.88
N VAL A 124 -31.97 18.44 -6.17
CA VAL A 124 -32.51 19.68 -5.55
C VAL A 124 -32.33 20.93 -6.42
N GLN A 125 -31.54 20.88 -7.50
CA GLN A 125 -31.30 22.07 -8.35
C GLN A 125 -32.24 22.19 -9.56
N LYS A 126 -32.95 21.13 -9.96
CA LYS A 126 -33.86 21.16 -11.13
C LYS A 126 -35.13 21.99 -10.92
N THR A 127 -35.54 22.27 -9.69
CA THR A 127 -36.79 23.00 -9.41
C THR A 127 -36.64 24.52 -9.57
N LYS A 128 -35.45 25.09 -9.37
CA LYS A 128 -35.25 26.55 -9.47
C LYS A 128 -35.19 27.05 -10.92
N ALA A 129 -34.64 26.26 -11.84
CA ALA A 129 -34.52 26.66 -13.25
C ALA A 129 -35.86 26.65 -14.02
N THR A 130 -36.80 25.76 -13.64
CA THR A 130 -38.12 25.68 -14.31
C THR A 130 -39.06 26.82 -13.88
N VAL A 131 -39.00 27.24 -12.61
CA VAL A 131 -39.85 28.34 -12.10
C VAL A 131 -39.44 29.70 -12.69
N VAL A 132 -38.13 29.93 -12.88
CA VAL A 132 -37.62 31.16 -13.52
C VAL A 132 -37.97 31.22 -15.02
N ARG A 133 -38.05 30.08 -15.71
CA ARG A 133 -38.41 30.01 -17.14
C ARG A 133 -39.91 30.29 -17.37
N LEU A 134 -40.78 29.84 -16.46
CA LEU A 134 -42.24 30.12 -16.51
C LEU A 134 -42.58 31.57 -16.12
N ALA A 135 -41.80 32.19 -15.23
CA ALA A 135 -42.00 33.60 -14.85
C ALA A 135 -41.62 34.59 -15.98
N ASN A 136 -40.63 34.23 -16.82
CA ASN A 136 -40.15 35.08 -17.91
C ASN A 136 -40.92 34.87 -19.23
N PHE A 137 -41.62 33.76 -19.41
CA PHE A 137 -42.52 33.57 -20.58
C PHE A 137 -43.79 34.42 -20.48
N ARG A 138 -44.32 34.65 -19.28
CA ARG A 138 -45.55 35.44 -19.06
C ARG A 138 -45.36 36.96 -19.14
N LYS A 139 -44.12 37.45 -19.08
CA LYS A 139 -43.79 38.90 -19.21
C LYS A 139 -43.46 39.34 -20.65
N GLY A 140 -43.27 38.42 -21.59
CA GLY A 140 -42.97 38.72 -23.00
C GLY A 140 -44.17 38.79 -23.95
N HIS A 141 -45.40 38.50 -23.47
CA HIS A 141 -46.62 38.48 -24.29
C HIS A 141 -47.59 39.65 -24.01
N GLN A 142 -47.17 40.68 -23.27
CA GLN A 142 -47.98 41.89 -23.02
C GLN A 142 -47.43 43.19 -23.66
N ALA A 143 -46.46 43.11 -24.59
CA ALA A 143 -45.80 44.30 -25.13
C ALA A 143 -45.98 44.54 -26.65
N HIS A 144 -46.76 43.74 -27.37
CA HIS A 144 -47.06 43.97 -28.79
C HIS A 144 -48.46 43.48 -29.12
N ASP A 145 -49.47 44.35 -28.95
CA ASP A 145 -50.61 44.50 -29.86
C ASP A 145 -51.64 45.46 -29.25
N GLY A 146 -51.33 46.75 -29.36
CA GLY A 146 -52.26 47.83 -29.09
C GLY A 146 -52.02 48.95 -30.11
N LYS A 147 -53.03 49.17 -30.98
CA LYS A 147 -53.23 50.19 -32.06
C LYS A 147 -53.21 49.53 -33.44
N ARG A 148 -54.19 49.66 -34.36
CA ARG A 148 -55.38 50.53 -34.54
C ARG A 148 -56.30 49.77 -35.53
N VAL A 149 -57.59 49.57 -35.26
CA VAL A 149 -58.74 50.47 -35.53
C VAL A 149 -59.19 50.53 -37.01
N SER A 150 -60.38 49.93 -37.21
CA SER A 150 -61.55 50.31 -38.03
C SER A 150 -61.47 50.51 -39.54
N GLY A 151 -62.51 50.01 -40.21
CA GLY A 151 -63.25 50.83 -41.17
C GLY A 151 -63.97 50.07 -42.26
N ARG A 152 -65.28 49.87 -42.05
CA ARG A 152 -66.39 49.70 -43.02
C ARG A 152 -66.30 48.63 -44.10
#